data_AF-A0A2A2W3W5-F1
#
_entry.id   AF-A0A2A2W3W5-F1
#
_cell.length_a   1.000
_cell.length_b   1.000
_cell.length_c   1.000
_cell.angle_alpha   90.00
_cell.angle_beta   90.00
_cell.angle_gamma   90.00
#
_symmetry.space_group_name_H-M   'P 1'
#
loop_
_entity.id
_entity.type
_entity.pdbx_description
1 polymer ?
#
loop_
_entity_poly.entity_id
_entity_poly.type
_entity_poly.pdbx_seq_one_letter_code
_entity_poly.pdbx_strand_id
1 'polypeptide(L)'
;MQTPRFKLMICVGATALNLLLVALGYYLFGPVAAFGFGATFGIAIFEAVIWYFRRGKTRTNERRIMTAVIVIATLTGIVIGVDSYRNGLHETRARVREANRLRSQVKSQSQYELVTISYHAPPLQTDERLSVHGFVTNPQDLDSLQEMVYRNRKWKVEWDVGLMSKSP
;
A
#
# COMPACT_ATOMS: atom_id res chain seq x y z
N MET A 1 -11.23 37.54 -25.54
CA MET A 1 -11.06 36.23 -26.21
C MET A 1 -9.92 35.49 -25.55
N GLN A 2 -10.15 34.32 -24.94
CA GLN A 2 -9.08 33.52 -24.35
C GLN A 2 -8.27 32.82 -25.46
N THR A 3 -6.96 32.97 -25.45
CA THR A 3 -6.08 32.39 -26.47
C THR A 3 -5.93 30.87 -26.26
N PRO A 4 -5.77 30.08 -27.34
CA PRO A 4 -5.60 28.62 -27.24
C PRO A 4 -4.39 28.21 -26.40
N ARG A 5 -3.33 29.03 -26.36
CA ARG A 5 -2.15 28.84 -25.49
C ARG A 5 -2.50 28.89 -23.99
N PHE A 6 -3.40 29.81 -23.61
CA PHE A 6 -3.84 29.95 -22.22
C PHE A 6 -4.66 28.72 -21.77
N LYS A 7 -5.52 28.20 -22.66
CA LYS A 7 -6.29 26.98 -22.40
C LYS A 7 -5.39 25.74 -22.23
N LEU A 8 -4.34 25.63 -23.05
CA LEU A 8 -3.36 24.55 -22.94
C LEU A 8 -2.63 24.59 -21.59
N MET A 9 -2.20 25.78 -21.14
CA MET A 9 -1.56 25.94 -19.83
C MET A 9 -2.46 25.49 -18.68
N ILE A 10 -3.76 25.77 -18.74
CA ILE A 10 -4.72 25.30 -17.72
C ILE A 10 -4.80 23.78 -17.69
N CYS A 11 -4.87 23.11 -18.86
CA CYS A 11 -4.88 21.65 -18.91
C CYS A 11 -3.59 21.02 -18.38
N VAL A 12 -2.43 21.60 -18.71
CA VAL A 12 -1.13 21.14 -18.20
C VAL A 12 -1.04 21.33 -16.69
N GLY A 13 -1.44 22.50 -16.17
CA GLY A 13 -1.46 22.78 -14.73
C GLY A 13 -2.41 21.84 -13.97
N ALA A 14 -3.59 21.58 -14.50
CA ALA A 14 -4.55 20.63 -13.91
C ALA A 14 -4.00 19.19 -13.88
N THR A 15 -3.26 18.78 -14.91
CA THR A 15 -2.63 17.46 -14.98
C THR A 15 -1.50 17.34 -13.94
N ALA A 16 -0.64 18.36 -13.84
CA ALA A 16 0.43 18.39 -12.85
C ALA A 16 -0.11 18.39 -11.41
N LEU A 17 -1.18 19.15 -11.15
CA LEU A 17 -1.85 19.18 -9.85
C LEU A 17 -2.46 17.81 -9.50
N ASN A 18 -3.08 17.13 -10.47
CA ASN A 18 -3.63 15.80 -10.25
C ASN A 18 -2.53 14.78 -9.89
N LEU A 19 -1.39 14.81 -10.60
CA LEU A 19 -0.24 13.96 -10.27
C LEU A 19 0.32 14.24 -8.87
N LEU A 20 0.40 15.50 -8.46
CA LEU A 20 0.80 15.87 -7.09
C LEU A 20 -0.17 15.35 -6.04
N LEU A 21 -1.48 15.39 -6.30
CA LEU A 21 -2.49 14.87 -5.37
C LEU A 21 -2.48 13.33 -5.28
N VAL A 22 -2.16 12.65 -6.38
CA VAL A 22 -1.92 11.19 -6.37
C VAL A 22 -0.68 10.87 -5.53
N ALA A 23 0.42 11.62 -5.72
CA ALA A 23 1.64 11.44 -4.93
C ALA A 23 1.42 11.75 -3.43
N LEU A 24 0.65 12.79 -3.12
CA LEU A 24 0.26 13.13 -1.75
C LEU A 24 -0.64 12.05 -1.15
N GLY A 25 -1.61 11.53 -1.91
CA GLY A 25 -2.47 10.42 -1.48
C GLY A 25 -1.68 9.14 -1.21
N TYR A 26 -0.66 8.86 -2.03
CA TYR A 26 0.31 7.80 -1.82
C TYR A 26 1.10 7.98 -0.52
N TYR A 27 1.58 9.21 -0.27
CA TYR A 27 2.30 9.54 0.96
C TYR A 27 1.43 9.42 2.22
N LEU A 28 0.19 9.93 2.18
CA LEU A 28 -0.68 10.03 3.36
C LEU A 28 -1.40 8.73 3.70
N PHE A 29 -1.85 7.97 2.70
CA PHE A 29 -2.76 6.84 2.91
C PHE A 29 -2.21 5.51 2.39
N GLY A 30 -1.02 5.52 1.80
CA GLY A 30 -0.42 4.34 1.21
C GLY A 30 -1.05 3.94 -0.13
N PRO A 31 -0.52 2.89 -0.77
CA PRO A 31 -0.84 2.55 -2.16
C PRO A 31 -2.33 2.26 -2.39
N VAL A 32 -3.03 1.68 -1.42
CA VAL A 32 -4.45 1.27 -1.58
C VAL A 32 -5.39 2.47 -1.54
N ALA A 33 -5.15 3.43 -0.64
CA ALA A 33 -6.00 4.60 -0.50
C ALA A 33 -5.58 5.76 -1.41
N ALA A 34 -4.35 5.76 -1.95
CA ALA A 34 -3.93 6.62 -3.05
C ALA A 34 -4.83 6.49 -4.29
N PHE A 35 -5.40 5.30 -4.55
CA PHE A 35 -6.34 5.10 -5.65
C PHE A 35 -7.68 5.78 -5.42
N GLY A 36 -8.24 5.64 -4.22
CA GLY A 36 -9.46 6.35 -3.85
C GLY A 36 -9.26 7.86 -3.88
N PHE A 37 -8.13 8.34 -3.33
CA PHE A 37 -7.80 9.76 -3.27
C PHE A 37 -7.56 10.34 -4.68
N GLY A 38 -6.71 9.70 -5.48
CA GLY A 38 -6.41 10.10 -6.86
C GLY A 38 -7.61 10.06 -7.79
N ALA A 39 -8.46 9.04 -7.69
CA ALA A 39 -9.69 8.96 -8.48
C ALA A 39 -10.67 10.09 -8.12
N THR A 40 -10.84 10.37 -6.82
CA THR A 40 -11.80 11.37 -6.36
C THR A 40 -11.38 12.79 -6.75
N PHE A 41 -10.12 13.15 -6.52
CA PHE A 41 -9.60 14.47 -6.91
C PHE A 41 -9.40 14.61 -8.42
N GLY A 42 -9.07 13.52 -9.12
CA GLY A 42 -9.02 13.48 -10.58
C GLY A 42 -10.37 13.78 -11.22
N ILE A 43 -11.46 13.20 -10.68
CA ILE A 43 -12.84 13.49 -11.12
C ILE A 43 -13.24 14.94 -10.80
N ALA A 44 -12.88 15.46 -9.62
CA ALA A 44 -13.20 16.84 -9.24
C ALA A 44 -12.46 17.87 -10.12
N ILE A 45 -11.17 17.66 -10.40
CA ILE A 45 -10.38 18.50 -11.31
C ILE A 45 -10.96 18.40 -12.73
N PHE A 46 -11.39 17.21 -13.15
CA PHE A 46 -12.05 16.99 -14.45
C PHE A 46 -13.36 17.78 -14.58
N GLU A 47 -14.24 17.76 -13.57
CA GLU A 47 -15.47 18.54 -13.57
C GLU A 47 -15.19 20.05 -13.60
N ALA A 48 -14.20 20.51 -12.84
CA ALA A 48 -13.79 21.91 -12.82
C ALA A 48 -13.27 22.39 -14.18
N VAL A 49 -12.47 21.57 -14.86
CA VAL A 49 -11.94 21.85 -16.21
C VAL A 49 -13.05 21.87 -17.25
N ILE A 50 -13.97 20.89 -17.23
CA ILE A 50 -15.13 20.87 -18.14
C ILE A 50 -16.03 22.08 -17.91
N TRP A 51 -16.31 22.42 -16.66
CA TRP A 51 -17.14 23.57 -16.30
C TRP A 51 -16.50 24.88 -16.78
N TYR A 52 -15.18 25.04 -16.59
CA TYR A 52 -14.42 26.18 -17.06
C TYR A 52 -14.50 26.35 -18.59
N PHE A 53 -14.37 25.24 -19.34
CA PHE A 53 -14.42 25.28 -20.81
C PHE A 53 -15.83 25.31 -21.40
N ARG A 54 -16.86 24.93 -20.64
CA ARG A 54 -18.27 25.08 -21.01
C ARG A 54 -18.71 26.55 -21.08
N ARG A 55 -18.04 27.45 -20.34
CA ARG A 55 -18.33 28.89 -20.36
C ARG A 55 -17.88 29.63 -21.63
N GLY A 56 -17.17 28.97 -22.55
CA GLY A 56 -16.75 29.56 -23.84
C GLY A 56 -17.18 28.72 -25.04
N LYS A 57 -17.40 29.36 -26.20
CA LYS A 57 -17.58 28.69 -27.50
C LYS A 57 -16.31 27.89 -27.86
N THR A 58 -16.22 26.65 -27.39
CA THR A 58 -15.12 25.73 -27.66
C THR A 58 -15.39 24.95 -28.95
N ARG A 59 -14.44 24.98 -29.89
CA ARG A 59 -14.56 24.26 -31.18
C ARG A 59 -14.55 22.74 -30.95
N THR A 60 -15.27 21.99 -31.79
CA THR A 60 -15.45 20.53 -31.68
C THR A 60 -14.12 19.76 -31.62
N ASN A 61 -13.09 20.23 -32.33
CA ASN A 61 -11.76 19.62 -32.30
C ASN A 61 -11.00 19.84 -30.98
N GLU A 62 -11.18 21.00 -30.33
CA GLU A 62 -10.59 21.28 -29.01
C GLU A 62 -11.20 20.35 -27.95
N ARG A 63 -12.51 20.08 -28.05
CA ARG A 63 -13.19 19.09 -27.20
C ARG A 63 -12.60 17.70 -27.36
N ARG A 64 -12.41 17.23 -28.60
CA ARG A 64 -11.87 15.88 -28.88
C ARG A 64 -10.46 15.70 -28.32
N ILE A 65 -9.59 16.70 -28.48
CA ILE A 65 -8.21 16.66 -27.96
C ILE A 65 -8.23 16.64 -26.42
N MET A 66 -9.06 17.48 -25.79
CA MET A 66 -9.24 17.44 -24.33
C MET A 66 -9.73 16.09 -23.85
N THR A 67 -10.76 15.51 -24.48
CA THR A 67 -11.26 14.19 -24.13
C THR A 67 -10.19 13.11 -24.27
N ALA A 68 -9.39 13.14 -25.34
CA ALA A 68 -8.31 12.18 -25.54
C ALA A 68 -7.22 12.27 -24.45
N VAL A 69 -6.77 13.48 -24.10
CA VAL A 69 -5.78 13.69 -23.04
C VAL A 69 -6.29 13.19 -21.69
N ILE A 70 -7.58 13.42 -21.41
CA ILE A 70 -8.23 12.97 -20.18
C ILE A 70 -8.33 11.45 -20.12
N VAL A 71 -8.77 10.81 -21.22
CA VAL A 71 -8.88 9.34 -21.27
C VAL A 71 -7.52 8.70 -21.04
N ILE A 72 -6.46 9.25 -21.64
CA ILE A 72 -5.10 8.75 -21.42
C ILE A 72 -4.68 8.93 -19.96
N ALA A 73 -4.84 10.13 -19.37
CA ALA A 73 -4.45 10.39 -17.99
C ALA A 73 -5.18 9.48 -16.98
N THR A 74 -6.48 9.27 -17.18
CA THR A 74 -7.29 8.38 -16.33
C THR A 74 -6.85 6.92 -16.49
N LEU A 75 -6.66 6.45 -17.72
CA LEU A 75 -6.19 5.08 -17.97
C LEU A 75 -4.80 4.83 -17.38
N THR A 76 -3.87 5.79 -17.52
CA THR A 76 -2.53 5.69 -16.92
C THR A 76 -2.61 5.64 -15.39
N GLY A 77 -3.45 6.46 -14.77
CA GLY A 77 -3.70 6.41 -13.32
C GLY A 77 -4.27 5.07 -12.87
N ILE A 78 -5.21 4.49 -13.63
CA ILE A 78 -5.77 3.17 -13.35
C ILE A 78 -4.72 2.07 -13.48
N VAL A 79 -3.88 2.10 -14.53
CA VAL A 79 -2.86 1.07 -14.77
C VAL A 79 -1.78 1.09 -13.69
N ILE A 80 -1.24 2.27 -13.37
CA ILE A 80 -0.27 2.43 -12.27
C ILE A 80 -0.88 1.90 -10.96
N GLY A 81 -2.20 2.04 -10.81
CA GLY A 81 -2.88 1.53 -9.65
C GLY A 81 -3.16 0.08 -9.57
N VAL A 82 -3.58 -0.52 -10.66
CA VAL A 82 -3.75 -1.95 -10.70
C VAL A 82 -2.40 -2.63 -10.51
N ASP A 83 -1.31 -2.09 -11.07
CA ASP A 83 0.03 -2.64 -10.90
C ASP A 83 0.53 -2.49 -9.46
N SER A 84 0.41 -1.30 -8.86
CA SER A 84 0.78 -1.08 -7.45
C SER A 84 -0.09 -1.89 -6.48
N TYR A 85 -1.40 -2.03 -6.77
CA TYR A 85 -2.33 -2.83 -5.97
C TYR A 85 -2.05 -4.33 -6.08
N ARG A 86 -1.78 -4.84 -7.29
CA ARG A 86 -1.39 -6.24 -7.48
C ARG A 86 -0.08 -6.53 -6.77
N ASN A 87 0.96 -5.74 -7.01
CA ASN A 87 2.28 -6.02 -6.47
C ASN A 87 2.31 -5.87 -4.94
N GLY A 88 1.71 -4.80 -4.39
CA GLY A 88 1.64 -4.57 -2.94
C GLY A 88 0.79 -5.60 -2.18
N LEU A 89 -0.38 -5.98 -2.70
CA LEU A 89 -1.22 -7.00 -2.04
C LEU A 89 -0.69 -8.41 -2.22
N HIS A 90 -0.07 -8.74 -3.35
CA HIS A 90 0.54 -10.05 -3.51
C HIS A 90 1.67 -10.25 -2.51
N GLU A 91 2.49 -9.21 -2.26
CA GLU A 91 3.58 -9.30 -1.29
C GLU A 91 3.07 -9.40 0.15
N THR A 92 2.12 -8.55 0.57
CA THR A 92 1.53 -8.65 1.92
C THR A 92 0.78 -9.96 2.11
N ARG A 93 0.02 -10.46 1.12
CA ARG A 93 -0.66 -11.77 1.22
C ARG A 93 0.33 -12.93 1.30
N ALA A 94 1.44 -12.86 0.56
CA ALA A 94 2.49 -13.87 0.65
C ALA A 94 3.12 -13.89 2.05
N ARG A 95 3.44 -12.71 2.60
CA ARG A 95 3.99 -12.57 3.95
C ARG A 95 3.02 -13.03 5.05
N VAL A 96 1.74 -12.68 4.96
CA VAL A 96 0.70 -13.20 5.86
C VAL A 96 0.63 -14.73 5.80
N ARG A 97 0.71 -15.31 4.58
CA ARG A 97 0.69 -16.76 4.40
C ARG A 97 1.93 -17.43 5.01
N GLU A 98 3.09 -16.83 4.85
CA GLU A 98 4.35 -17.31 5.44
C GLU A 98 4.36 -17.21 6.96
N ALA A 99 3.81 -16.13 7.53
CA ALA A 99 3.65 -15.98 8.98
C ALA A 99 2.66 -17.01 9.55
N ASN A 100 1.55 -17.25 8.86
CA ASN A 100 0.59 -18.28 9.26
C ASN A 100 1.17 -19.70 9.18
N ARG A 101 2.00 -19.99 8.17
CA ARG A 101 2.75 -21.25 8.09
C ARG A 101 3.70 -21.42 9.27
N LEU A 102 4.47 -20.38 9.60
CA LEU A 102 5.38 -20.39 10.75
C LEU A 102 4.61 -20.60 12.06
N ARG A 103 3.50 -19.89 12.26
CA ARG A 103 2.62 -20.06 13.41
C ARG A 103 2.10 -21.50 13.51
N SER A 104 1.70 -22.11 12.39
CA SER A 104 1.25 -23.50 12.35
C SER A 104 2.36 -24.48 12.72
N GLN A 105 3.60 -24.25 12.24
CA GLN A 105 4.75 -25.09 12.55
C GLN A 105 5.17 -25.02 14.02
N VAL A 106 5.07 -23.82 14.62
CA VAL A 106 5.34 -23.62 16.05
C VAL A 106 4.26 -24.28 16.89
N LYS A 107 2.98 -24.07 16.56
CA LYS A 107 1.85 -24.70 17.27
C LYS A 107 1.80 -26.22 17.17
N SER A 108 2.38 -26.82 16.12
CA SER A 108 2.43 -28.29 16.01
C SER A 108 3.42 -28.94 16.97
N GLN A 109 4.28 -28.15 17.62
CA GLN A 109 5.29 -28.64 18.56
C GLN A 109 4.84 -28.31 19.99
N SER A 110 4.68 -29.35 20.82
CA SER A 110 4.19 -29.19 22.20
C SER A 110 5.11 -28.33 23.06
N GLN A 111 6.43 -28.31 22.80
CA GLN A 111 7.37 -27.46 23.55
C GLN A 111 7.14 -25.95 23.35
N TYR A 112 6.33 -25.54 22.38
CA TYR A 112 6.01 -24.14 22.08
C TYR A 112 4.54 -23.80 22.32
N GLU A 113 3.81 -24.61 23.10
CA GLU A 113 2.38 -24.38 23.38
C GLU A 113 2.11 -22.98 23.97
N LEU A 114 3.05 -22.47 24.77
CA LEU A 114 2.99 -21.16 25.41
C LEU A 114 3.55 -20.01 24.54
N VAL A 115 3.92 -20.29 23.30
CA VAL A 115 4.48 -19.30 22.37
C VAL A 115 3.41 -18.86 21.37
N THR A 116 3.20 -17.55 21.28
CA THR A 116 2.30 -16.92 20.32
C THR A 116 3.08 -16.13 19.28
N ILE A 117 2.84 -16.48 18.01
CA ILE A 117 3.33 -15.72 16.87
C ILE A 117 2.18 -14.96 16.24
N SER A 118 2.37 -13.65 16.07
CA SER A 118 1.43 -12.76 15.41
C SER A 118 2.16 -11.91 14.35
N TYR A 119 1.48 -11.61 13.25
CA TYR A 119 2.02 -10.76 12.19
C TYR A 119 1.22 -9.49 12.11
N HIS A 120 1.92 -8.36 12.20
CA HIS A 120 1.32 -7.04 12.14
C HIS A 120 1.80 -6.33 10.88
N ALA A 121 0.91 -6.17 9.91
CA ALA A 121 1.13 -5.38 8.71
C ALA A 121 0.25 -4.12 8.77
N PRO A 122 0.81 -2.95 9.17
CA PRO A 122 0.08 -1.71 9.06
C PRO A 122 -0.17 -1.36 7.57
N PRO A 123 -1.18 -0.52 7.27
CA PRO A 123 -1.59 -0.21 5.90
C PRO A 123 -0.48 0.32 4.97
N LEU A 124 0.60 0.82 5.55
CA LEU A 124 1.72 1.48 4.87
C LEU A 124 2.95 0.57 4.63
N GLN A 125 2.92 -0.71 5.03
CA GLN A 125 3.99 -1.72 4.85
C GLN A 125 5.40 -1.38 5.41
N THR A 126 5.67 -0.14 5.82
CA THR A 126 6.97 0.33 6.32
C THR A 126 7.37 -0.29 7.67
N ASP A 127 6.36 -0.70 8.46
CA ASP A 127 6.50 -1.27 9.80
C ASP A 127 5.88 -2.66 9.91
N GLU A 128 5.91 -3.44 8.83
CA GLU A 128 5.61 -4.86 8.91
C GLU A 128 6.54 -5.53 9.93
N ARG A 129 5.94 -6.16 10.94
CA ARG A 129 6.67 -6.85 12.00
C ARG A 129 6.03 -8.20 12.33
N LEU A 130 6.88 -9.15 12.68
CA LEU A 130 6.48 -10.43 13.24
C LEU A 130 6.74 -10.37 14.75
N SER A 131 5.68 -10.47 15.55
CA SER A 131 5.77 -10.41 17.01
C SER A 131 5.69 -11.83 17.58
N VAL A 132 6.71 -12.21 18.34
CA VAL A 132 6.86 -13.52 18.96
C VAL A 132 6.90 -13.32 20.47
N HIS A 133 5.87 -13.80 21.16
CA HIS A 133 5.71 -13.64 22.61
C HIS A 133 5.50 -15.00 23.28
N GLY A 134 5.95 -15.14 24.53
CA GLY A 134 5.56 -16.27 25.38
C GLY A 134 6.69 -16.85 26.20
N PHE A 135 6.58 -18.14 26.52
CA PHE A 135 7.55 -18.83 27.36
C PHE A 135 7.94 -20.19 26.77
N VAL A 136 9.20 -20.56 26.96
CA VAL A 136 9.72 -21.89 26.63
C VAL A 136 10.34 -22.53 27.86
N THR A 137 10.23 -23.86 27.95
CA THR A 137 10.64 -24.61 29.15
C THR A 137 12.15 -24.82 29.20
N ASN A 138 12.80 -25.01 28.04
CA ASN A 138 14.24 -25.24 27.96
C ASN A 138 14.98 -24.15 27.16
N PRO A 139 16.24 -23.83 27.52
CA PRO A 139 17.09 -22.94 26.72
C PRO A 139 17.30 -23.40 25.28
N GLN A 140 17.41 -24.71 25.05
CA GLN A 140 17.58 -25.29 23.72
C GLN A 140 16.35 -25.07 22.81
N ASP A 141 15.16 -24.99 23.40
CA ASP A 141 13.92 -24.68 22.69
C ASP A 141 13.89 -23.22 22.26
N LEU A 142 14.49 -22.31 23.05
CA LEU A 142 14.64 -20.89 22.69
C LEU A 142 15.52 -20.72 21.45
N ASP A 143 16.69 -21.37 21.44
CA ASP A 143 17.64 -21.33 20.32
C ASP A 143 17.01 -21.91 19.04
N SER A 144 16.31 -23.05 19.18
CA SER A 144 15.62 -23.72 18.08
C SER A 144 14.46 -22.86 17.52
N LEU A 145 13.71 -22.19 18.38
CA LEU A 145 12.65 -21.26 17.99
C LEU A 145 13.24 -20.04 17.26
N GLN A 146 14.36 -19.51 17.76
CA GLN A 146 15.06 -18.40 17.13
C GLN A 146 15.55 -18.80 15.74
N GLU A 147 16.16 -19.98 15.58
CA GLU A 147 16.54 -20.50 14.27
C GLU A 147 15.31 -20.61 13.36
N MET A 148 14.21 -21.21 13.81
CA MET A 148 12.98 -21.34 13.01
C MET A 148 12.40 -20.00 12.54
N VAL A 149 12.44 -18.96 13.38
CA VAL A 149 11.87 -17.63 13.07
C VAL A 149 12.76 -16.84 12.12
N TYR A 150 14.09 -16.88 12.32
CA TYR A 150 15.05 -16.09 11.54
C TYR A 150 15.57 -16.82 10.28
N ARG A 151 15.42 -18.15 10.17
CA ARG A 151 15.95 -18.93 9.04
C ARG A 151 15.35 -18.48 7.72
N ASN A 152 16.22 -17.96 6.84
CA ASN A 152 15.93 -17.57 5.46
C ASN A 152 14.87 -16.47 5.30
N ARG A 153 14.62 -15.64 6.32
CA ARG A 153 13.58 -14.61 6.24
C ARG A 153 14.05 -13.26 6.79
N LYS A 154 13.76 -12.19 6.04
CA LYS A 154 14.09 -10.80 6.39
C LYS A 154 12.93 -10.14 7.16
N TRP A 155 12.47 -10.74 8.25
CA TRP A 155 11.46 -10.10 9.10
C TRP A 155 12.10 -9.03 9.98
N LYS A 156 11.39 -7.93 10.21
CA LYS A 156 11.56 -7.18 11.46
C LYS A 156 10.82 -7.98 12.53
N VAL A 157 11.57 -8.52 13.51
CA VAL A 157 10.99 -9.36 14.57
C VAL A 157 10.96 -8.58 15.86
N GLU A 158 9.81 -8.57 16.51
CA GLU A 158 9.64 -8.12 17.88
C GLU A 158 9.65 -9.37 18.76
N TRP A 159 10.67 -9.49 19.61
CA TRP A 159 10.96 -10.71 20.36
C TRP A 159 10.79 -10.49 21.85
N ASP A 160 9.90 -11.27 22.45
CA ASP A 160 9.59 -11.25 23.87
C ASP A 160 9.23 -12.67 24.33
N VAL A 161 10.21 -13.56 24.19
CA VAL A 161 10.12 -14.95 24.65
C VAL A 161 11.06 -15.15 25.83
N GLY A 162 10.49 -15.48 26.98
CA GLY A 162 11.22 -15.78 28.20
C GLY A 162 11.45 -17.27 28.42
N LEU A 163 12.45 -17.61 29.24
CA LEU A 163 12.52 -18.93 29.83
C LEU A 163 11.52 -19.02 30.96
N MET A 164 10.78 -20.14 31.01
CA MET A 164 9.91 -20.44 32.13
C MET A 164 10.79 -20.64 33.38
N SER A 165 10.95 -19.57 34.15
CA SER A 165 11.63 -19.60 35.43
C SER A 165 10.88 -20.57 36.33
N LYS A 166 11.49 -21.71 36.63
CA LYS A 166 11.08 -22.51 37.79
C LYS A 166 11.33 -21.67 39.04
N SER A 167 10.31 -20.95 39.51
CA SER A 167 9.97 -20.73 40.95
C SER A 167 9.15 -19.45 41.15
N PRO A 168 8.30 -19.38 42.18
CA PRO A 168 8.17 -20.31 43.33
C PRO A 168 7.21 -21.48 43.10
#